data_AF-A0A533RI52-F1
#
_entry.id   AF-A0A533RI52-F1
#
_cell.length_a   1.000
_cell.length_b   1.000
_cell.length_c   1.000
_cell.angle_alpha   90.00
_cell.angle_beta   90.00
_cell.angle_gamma   90.00
#
_symmetry.space_group_name_H-M   'P 1'
#
loop_
_entity.id
_entity.type
_entity.pdbx_description
1 polymer ?
#
loop_
_entity_poly.entity_id
_entity_poly.type
_entity_poly.pdbx_seq_one_letter_code
_entity_poly.pdbx_strand_id
1 'polypeptide(L)'
;FWGSVVLHASIVVIAVGGVCTGLTAFSGELALAEGQSVVDSRGAYYAVTREPAIGSAFTGARIGLSEMSVEYHAGQVVSAVARMHAADQAGRSFEKDVSVNHPLDVAGKSYLLLDTGYAVALSLRSELGTADPMVVNLAAETPAGWHDSVALGAAQAGGGMLVAEMTATPAPLGPGEPMPADALKVRDPRLSVTVTSISPTGGPSSVLWEGVLARGQSAPLPAGSLVFEDLGLWNSYLVRGEPARWITYVGFYLCIIGAAWRFAVPERRLVVLVRRSAEGHELAVSRSARPWSFSERSDAAMVSELLRGVGEECLEDPA
;
A
#
# COMPACT_ATOMS: atom_id res chain seq x y z
N PHE A 1 11.33 -37.57 -12.77
CA PHE A 1 11.83 -36.66 -13.83
C PHE A 1 10.97 -35.39 -14.01
N TRP A 2 9.75 -35.45 -14.57
CA TRP A 2 8.94 -34.25 -14.88
C TRP A 2 8.68 -33.31 -13.70
N GLY A 3 8.37 -33.84 -12.51
CA GLY A 3 8.22 -33.01 -11.31
C GLY A 3 9.47 -32.19 -10.96
N SER A 4 10.67 -32.73 -11.23
CA SER A 4 11.92 -31.98 -11.08
C SER A 4 12.03 -30.86 -12.10
N VAL A 5 11.66 -31.11 -13.36
CA VAL A 5 11.69 -30.08 -14.42
C VAL A 5 10.74 -28.93 -14.07
N VAL A 6 9.51 -29.25 -13.67
CA VAL A 6 8.52 -28.24 -13.24
C VAL A 6 9.02 -27.45 -12.04
N LEU A 7 9.61 -28.12 -11.05
CA LEU A 7 10.19 -27.47 -9.87
C LEU A 7 11.29 -26.47 -10.25
N HIS A 8 12.23 -26.84 -11.13
CA HIS A 8 13.31 -25.93 -11.52
C HIS A 8 12.78 -24.78 -12.41
N ALA A 9 11.85 -25.06 -13.32
CA ALA A 9 11.20 -24.03 -14.11
C ALA A 9 10.49 -22.99 -13.22
N SER A 10 9.88 -23.45 -12.12
CA SER A 10 9.20 -22.58 -11.16
C SER A 10 10.14 -21.56 -10.52
N ILE A 11 11.38 -21.95 -10.20
CA ILE A 11 12.41 -21.06 -9.63
C ILE A 11 12.75 -19.96 -10.63
N VAL A 12 12.88 -20.29 -11.91
CA VAL A 12 13.13 -19.30 -12.98
C VAL A 12 11.96 -18.32 -13.07
N VAL A 13 10.71 -18.82 -13.04
CA VAL A 13 9.51 -17.97 -13.07
C VAL A 13 9.45 -17.03 -11.86
N ILE A 14 9.76 -17.52 -10.66
CA ILE A 14 9.85 -16.70 -9.44
C ILE A 14 10.92 -15.61 -9.59
N ALA A 15 12.11 -15.96 -10.09
CA ALA A 15 13.20 -15.01 -10.28
C ALA A 15 12.82 -13.91 -11.29
N VAL A 16 12.24 -14.29 -12.43
CA VAL A 16 11.73 -13.35 -13.44
C VAL A 16 10.63 -12.48 -12.85
N GLY A 17 9.67 -13.05 -12.13
CA GLY A 17 8.60 -12.31 -11.46
C GLY A 17 9.12 -11.29 -10.46
N GLY A 18 10.14 -11.65 -9.67
CA GLY A 18 10.82 -10.74 -8.73
C GLY A 18 11.50 -9.58 -9.45
N VAL A 19 12.26 -9.86 -10.52
CA VAL A 19 12.92 -8.82 -11.34
C VAL A 19 11.88 -7.90 -11.99
N CYS A 20 10.87 -8.45 -12.65
CA CYS A 20 9.80 -7.66 -13.28
C CYS A 20 9.08 -6.79 -12.25
N THR A 21 8.71 -7.35 -11.09
CA THR A 21 8.08 -6.58 -9.99
C THR A 21 8.99 -5.45 -9.54
N GLY A 22 10.28 -5.73 -9.37
CA GLY A 22 11.26 -4.71 -9.01
C GLY A 22 11.39 -3.58 -10.04
N LEU A 23 11.26 -3.88 -11.32
CA LEU A 23 11.36 -2.88 -12.40
C LEU A 23 10.07 -2.08 -12.59
N THR A 24 8.92 -2.64 -12.25
CA THR A 24 7.60 -2.02 -12.50
C THR A 24 6.89 -1.49 -11.26
N ALA A 25 7.46 -1.69 -10.07
CA ALA A 25 6.79 -1.32 -8.83
C ALA A 25 6.79 0.19 -8.58
N PHE A 26 5.69 0.67 -8.01
CA PHE A 26 5.46 2.05 -7.58
C PHE A 26 5.11 2.10 -6.10
N SER A 27 5.62 3.11 -5.39
CA SER A 27 5.22 3.43 -4.02
C SER A 27 5.25 4.94 -3.80
N GLY A 28 4.15 5.49 -3.33
CA GLY A 28 4.05 6.90 -2.97
C GLY A 28 2.95 7.15 -1.95
N GLU A 29 2.88 8.37 -1.45
CA GLU A 29 1.91 8.80 -0.47
C GLU A 29 1.10 9.99 -1.00
N LEU A 30 -0.21 9.91 -0.78
CA LEU A 30 -1.21 10.85 -1.24
C LEU A 30 -2.06 11.28 -0.05
N ALA A 31 -2.41 12.55 0.04
CA ALA A 31 -3.37 13.05 1.01
C ALA A 31 -4.65 13.52 0.29
N LEU A 32 -5.81 13.15 0.83
CA LEU A 32 -7.11 13.62 0.34
C LEU A 32 -7.94 14.13 1.51
N ALA A 33 -8.46 15.35 1.39
CA ALA A 33 -9.49 15.88 2.26
C ALA A 33 -10.89 15.44 1.80
N GLU A 34 -11.85 15.46 2.72
CA GLU A 34 -13.26 15.21 2.40
C GLU A 34 -13.77 16.17 1.31
N GLY A 35 -14.48 15.63 0.34
CA GLY A 35 -14.93 16.33 -0.86
C GLY A 35 -13.84 16.54 -1.92
N GLN A 36 -12.56 16.26 -1.62
CA GLN A 36 -11.47 16.41 -2.57
C GLN A 36 -11.38 15.24 -3.54
N SER A 37 -11.07 15.55 -4.80
CA SER A 37 -10.75 14.56 -5.83
C SER A 37 -9.48 14.96 -6.56
N VAL A 38 -8.63 13.99 -6.85
CA VAL A 38 -7.38 14.18 -7.59
C VAL A 38 -7.30 13.20 -8.75
N VAL A 39 -6.51 13.57 -9.76
CA VAL A 39 -6.12 12.66 -10.83
C VAL A 39 -4.77 12.05 -10.48
N ASP A 40 -4.66 10.72 -10.57
CA ASP A 40 -3.43 9.96 -10.37
C ASP A 40 -2.36 10.43 -11.36
N SER A 41 -1.51 11.33 -10.86
CA SER A 41 -0.46 12.07 -11.56
C SER A 41 0.62 12.42 -10.55
N ARG A 42 1.84 12.76 -11.01
CA ARG A 42 2.97 13.05 -10.12
C ARG A 42 2.65 14.14 -9.09
N GLY A 43 1.92 15.18 -9.48
CA GLY A 43 1.58 16.32 -8.61
C GLY A 43 0.57 15.99 -7.51
N ALA A 44 -0.15 14.87 -7.61
CA ALA A 44 -1.07 14.44 -6.55
C ALA A 44 -0.33 13.87 -5.33
N TYR A 45 0.90 13.37 -5.51
CA TYR A 45 1.65 12.73 -4.44
C TYR A 45 2.58 13.73 -3.76
N TYR A 46 2.46 13.88 -2.44
CA TYR A 46 3.37 14.72 -1.66
C TYR A 46 4.71 14.02 -1.44
N ALA A 47 4.72 12.68 -1.45
CA ALA A 47 5.93 11.87 -1.37
C ALA A 47 5.87 10.71 -2.36
N VAL A 48 6.97 10.45 -3.06
CA VAL A 48 7.11 9.26 -3.91
C VAL A 48 8.42 8.59 -3.56
N THR A 49 8.33 7.43 -2.93
CA THR A 49 9.49 6.66 -2.47
C THR A 49 10.06 5.80 -3.59
N ARG A 50 9.23 5.38 -4.55
CA ARG A 50 9.66 4.54 -5.66
C ARG A 50 8.85 4.79 -6.91
N GLU A 51 9.56 4.99 -8.02
CA GLU A 51 8.99 4.98 -9.36
C GLU A 51 9.43 3.73 -10.14
N PRO A 52 8.59 3.24 -11.07
CA PRO A 52 8.95 2.16 -11.96
C PRO A 52 10.11 2.57 -12.88
N ALA A 53 11.07 1.68 -13.07
CA ALA A 53 12.10 1.83 -14.08
C ALA A 53 11.56 1.58 -15.50
N ILE A 54 10.47 0.80 -15.62
CA ILE A 54 9.81 0.46 -16.88
C ILE A 54 8.32 0.70 -16.75
N GLY A 55 7.76 1.47 -17.70
CA GLY A 55 6.33 1.78 -17.78
C GLY A 55 5.97 3.13 -17.17
N SER A 56 4.66 3.40 -17.04
CA SER A 56 4.14 4.61 -16.41
C SER A 56 3.82 4.36 -14.94
N ALA A 57 4.24 5.27 -14.07
CA ALA A 57 3.86 5.28 -12.66
C ALA A 57 2.40 5.72 -12.45
N PHE A 58 1.86 6.52 -13.37
CA PHE A 58 0.61 7.25 -13.20
C PHE A 58 -0.44 6.75 -14.18
N THR A 59 -1.62 6.47 -13.65
CA THR A 59 -2.70 5.83 -14.40
C THR A 59 -3.74 6.83 -14.87
N GLY A 60 -3.71 8.09 -14.43
CA GLY A 60 -4.74 9.08 -14.76
C GLY A 60 -6.14 8.74 -14.22
N ALA A 61 -6.27 7.71 -13.37
CA ALA A 61 -7.51 7.42 -12.66
C ALA A 61 -7.83 8.61 -11.73
N ARG A 62 -9.12 8.90 -11.55
CA ARG A 62 -9.57 9.89 -10.58
C ARG A 62 -9.90 9.19 -9.27
N ILE A 63 -9.38 9.71 -8.17
CA ILE A 63 -9.62 9.19 -6.82
C ILE A 63 -10.06 10.36 -5.96
N GLY A 64 -11.08 10.17 -5.13
CA GLY A 64 -11.50 11.18 -4.17
C GLY A 64 -12.02 10.58 -2.87
N LEU A 65 -12.03 11.41 -1.84
CA LEU A 65 -12.57 11.10 -0.53
C LEU A 65 -13.92 11.77 -0.41
N SER A 66 -14.99 10.98 -0.27
CA SER A 66 -16.34 11.51 -0.12
C SER A 66 -16.63 11.88 1.33
N GLU A 67 -16.29 10.99 2.27
CA GLU A 67 -16.61 11.13 3.70
C GLU A 67 -15.66 10.24 4.52
N MET A 68 -15.36 10.66 5.76
CA MET A 68 -14.62 9.90 6.74
C MET A 68 -15.46 9.74 8.03
N SER A 69 -15.60 8.50 8.49
CA SER A 69 -16.29 8.18 9.73
C SER A 69 -15.33 7.55 10.73
N VAL A 70 -15.35 8.06 11.96
CA VAL A 70 -14.50 7.59 13.06
C VAL A 70 -15.38 7.24 14.26
N GLU A 71 -15.34 5.98 14.67
CA GLU A 71 -16.06 5.49 15.84
C GLU A 71 -15.12 5.33 17.02
N TYR A 72 -15.64 5.70 18.19
CA TYR A 72 -14.90 5.68 19.44
C TYR A 72 -15.57 4.75 20.45
N HIS A 73 -14.77 3.98 21.17
CA HIS A 73 -15.19 3.24 22.34
C HIS A 73 -14.22 3.53 23.49
N ALA A 74 -14.75 3.98 24.63
CA ALA A 74 -13.95 4.35 25.81
C ALA A 74 -12.78 5.31 25.51
N GLY A 75 -12.99 6.27 24.61
CA GLY A 75 -11.97 7.27 24.22
C GLY A 75 -10.91 6.75 23.25
N GLN A 76 -11.06 5.52 22.72
CA GLN A 76 -10.16 4.97 21.70
C GLN A 76 -10.88 4.81 20.37
N VAL A 77 -10.17 5.05 19.27
CA VAL A 77 -10.68 4.78 17.91
C VAL A 77 -10.79 3.27 17.73
N VAL A 78 -12.00 2.78 17.47
CA VAL A 78 -12.26 1.36 17.19
C VAL A 78 -12.56 1.11 15.72
N SER A 79 -12.99 2.14 15.00
CA SER A 79 -13.28 2.07 13.57
C SER A 79 -12.94 3.40 12.91
N ALA A 80 -12.29 3.32 11.74
CA ALA A 80 -11.95 4.45 10.88
C ALA A 80 -12.24 4.02 9.44
N VAL A 81 -13.27 4.61 8.84
CA VAL A 81 -13.79 4.22 7.53
C VAL A 81 -13.87 5.43 6.63
N ALA A 82 -13.10 5.40 5.54
CA ALA A 82 -13.08 6.41 4.50
C ALA A 82 -13.92 5.93 3.31
N ARG A 83 -15.04 6.60 3.01
CA ARG A 83 -15.80 6.34 1.79
C ARG A 83 -15.10 7.02 0.63
N MET A 84 -14.46 6.24 -0.22
CA MET A 84 -13.74 6.73 -1.39
C MET A 84 -14.54 6.47 -2.66
N HIS A 85 -14.42 7.39 -3.62
CA HIS A 85 -14.90 7.19 -4.97
C HIS A 85 -13.71 7.15 -5.93
N ALA A 86 -13.80 6.28 -6.93
CA ALA A 86 -12.75 6.14 -7.93
C ALA A 86 -13.37 6.02 -9.32
N ALA A 87 -12.73 6.61 -10.32
CA ALA A 87 -13.07 6.45 -11.72
C ALA A 87 -11.82 6.12 -12.52
N ASP A 88 -11.87 5.02 -13.28
CA ASP A 88 -10.78 4.67 -14.19
C ASP A 88 -10.80 5.52 -15.48
N GLN A 89 -9.77 5.37 -16.32
CA GLN A 89 -9.70 6.09 -17.60
C GLN A 89 -10.82 5.70 -18.59
N ALA A 90 -11.44 4.53 -18.41
CA ALA A 90 -12.57 4.08 -19.22
C ALA A 90 -13.90 4.67 -18.74
N GLY A 91 -13.89 5.51 -17.71
CA GLY A 91 -15.07 6.15 -17.13
C GLY A 91 -15.87 5.25 -16.20
N ARG A 92 -15.36 4.06 -15.83
CA ARG A 92 -16.01 3.21 -14.83
C ARG A 92 -15.76 3.80 -13.46
N SER A 93 -16.83 4.33 -12.86
CA SER A 93 -16.81 4.86 -11.50
C SER A 93 -17.39 3.86 -10.51
N PHE A 94 -16.82 3.79 -9.31
CA PHE A 94 -17.36 3.03 -8.20
C PHE A 94 -16.99 3.69 -6.87
N GLU A 95 -17.77 3.38 -5.84
CA GLU A 95 -17.48 3.77 -4.46
C GLU A 95 -17.09 2.55 -3.65
N LYS A 96 -16.19 2.74 -2.69
CA LYS A 96 -15.75 1.69 -1.77
C LYS A 96 -15.36 2.30 -0.43
N ASP A 97 -15.81 1.65 0.64
CA ASP A 97 -15.34 1.95 1.98
C ASP A 97 -13.93 1.38 2.17
N VAL A 98 -13.00 2.24 2.58
CA VAL A 98 -11.60 1.95 2.85
C VAL A 98 -11.36 2.04 4.34
N SER A 99 -10.76 1.03 4.91
CA SER A 99 -10.40 0.99 6.33
C SER A 99 -9.06 0.31 6.52
N VAL A 100 -8.60 0.24 7.76
CA VAL A 100 -7.34 -0.43 8.11
C VAL A 100 -7.36 -1.87 7.56
N ASN A 101 -6.34 -2.23 6.79
CA ASN A 101 -6.19 -3.51 6.07
C ASN A 101 -7.21 -3.80 4.95
N HIS A 102 -8.10 -2.86 4.62
CA HIS A 102 -9.07 -2.99 3.54
C HIS A 102 -8.88 -1.86 2.52
N PRO A 103 -7.91 -1.99 1.59
CA PRO A 103 -7.57 -0.92 0.66
C PRO A 103 -8.61 -0.73 -0.45
N LEU A 104 -8.55 0.44 -1.08
CA LEU A 104 -9.15 0.66 -2.40
C LEU A 104 -8.19 0.18 -3.49
N ASP A 105 -8.66 -0.69 -4.38
CA ASP A 105 -7.89 -1.17 -5.53
C ASP A 105 -8.43 -0.53 -6.81
N VAL A 106 -7.62 0.29 -7.48
CA VAL A 106 -7.99 0.95 -8.74
C VAL A 106 -6.79 1.00 -9.67
N ALA A 107 -7.01 0.68 -10.95
CA ALA A 107 -5.99 0.74 -12.00
C ALA A 107 -4.66 0.01 -11.67
N GLY A 108 -4.73 -1.12 -10.95
CA GLY A 108 -3.56 -1.91 -10.57
C GLY A 108 -2.76 -1.35 -9.38
N LYS A 109 -3.31 -0.36 -8.67
CA LYS A 109 -2.77 0.20 -7.44
C LYS A 109 -3.70 -0.06 -6.25
N SER A 110 -3.12 -0.28 -5.08
CA SER A 110 -3.82 -0.35 -3.80
C SER A 110 -3.56 0.93 -3.00
N TYR A 111 -4.62 1.54 -2.48
CA TYR A 111 -4.60 2.74 -1.65
C TYR A 111 -4.91 2.32 -0.22
N LEU A 112 -3.87 2.22 0.61
CA LEU A 112 -3.98 1.82 2.00
C LEU A 112 -4.08 3.05 2.89
N LEU A 113 -5.11 3.13 3.72
CA LEU A 113 -5.26 4.18 4.73
C LEU A 113 -4.08 4.12 5.73
N LEU A 114 -3.37 5.22 5.90
CA LEU A 114 -2.24 5.33 6.82
C LEU A 114 -2.58 6.16 8.05
N ASP A 115 -3.03 7.40 7.83
CA ASP A 115 -3.25 8.38 8.89
C ASP A 115 -4.46 9.26 8.57
N THR A 116 -4.97 9.95 9.59
CA THR A 116 -6.13 10.84 9.51
C THR A 116 -5.86 12.11 10.32
N GLY A 117 -6.23 13.26 9.79
CA GLY A 117 -6.11 14.54 10.49
C GLY A 117 -7.18 15.56 10.05
N TYR A 118 -6.98 16.80 10.47
CA TYR A 118 -7.90 17.91 10.12
C TYR A 118 -7.49 18.66 8.87
N ALA A 119 -8.48 18.96 8.04
CA ALA A 119 -8.34 19.81 6.87
C ALA A 119 -9.20 21.06 7.03
N VAL A 120 -8.58 22.22 6.86
CA VAL A 120 -9.25 23.52 6.98
C VAL A 120 -9.59 24.02 5.59
N ALA A 121 -10.86 24.34 5.36
CA ALA A 121 -11.31 25.03 4.16
C ALA A 121 -11.29 26.56 4.40
N LEU A 122 -10.54 27.28 3.59
CA LEU A 122 -10.33 28.71 3.70
C LEU A 122 -10.65 29.41 2.39
N SER A 123 -11.38 30.52 2.43
CA SER A 123 -11.59 31.38 1.26
C SER A 123 -10.93 32.73 1.47
N LEU A 124 -10.26 33.24 0.45
CA LEU A 124 -9.82 34.63 0.41
C LEU A 124 -10.85 35.45 -0.35
N ARG A 125 -11.49 36.40 0.33
CA ARG A 125 -12.41 37.37 -0.27
C ARG A 125 -11.66 38.67 -0.51
N SER A 126 -11.64 39.16 -1.74
CA SER A 126 -11.03 40.45 -2.10
C SER A 126 -12.03 41.32 -2.85
N GLU A 127 -11.65 42.56 -3.18
CA GLU A 127 -12.48 43.43 -4.05
C GLU A 127 -12.72 42.83 -5.44
N LEU A 128 -11.84 41.92 -5.90
CA LEU A 128 -11.98 41.21 -7.19
C LEU A 128 -12.96 40.03 -7.13
N GLY A 129 -13.45 39.67 -5.94
CA GLY A 129 -14.34 38.55 -5.70
C GLY A 129 -13.82 37.56 -4.65
N THR A 130 -14.58 36.49 -4.45
CA THR A 130 -14.24 35.35 -3.57
C THR A 130 -13.47 34.32 -4.39
N ALA A 131 -12.26 33.98 -3.97
CA ALA A 131 -11.51 32.87 -4.54
C ALA A 131 -12.13 31.52 -4.15
N ASP A 132 -11.87 30.47 -4.94
CA ASP A 132 -12.24 29.11 -4.58
C ASP A 132 -11.64 28.71 -3.22
N PRO A 133 -12.35 27.93 -2.39
CA PRO A 133 -11.83 27.48 -1.11
C PRO A 133 -10.51 26.73 -1.27
N MET A 134 -9.48 27.20 -0.59
CA MET A 134 -8.22 26.51 -0.40
C MET A 134 -8.38 25.52 0.76
N VAL A 135 -8.06 24.26 0.51
CA VAL A 135 -8.05 23.22 1.53
C VAL A 135 -6.61 23.00 2.03
N VAL A 136 -6.40 23.14 3.33
CA VAL A 136 -5.10 22.95 3.98
C VAL A 136 -5.17 21.74 4.90
N ASN A 137 -4.41 20.70 4.57
CA ASN A 137 -4.28 19.51 5.41
C ASN A 137 -3.29 19.81 6.53
N LEU A 138 -3.77 19.83 7.78
CA LEU A 138 -2.94 20.18 8.93
C LEU A 138 -2.09 18.98 9.34
N ALA A 139 -0.76 19.14 9.32
CA ALA A 139 0.18 18.04 9.51
C ALA A 139 0.56 17.76 10.97
N ALA A 140 0.58 18.75 11.86
CA ALA A 140 1.13 18.59 13.21
C ALA A 140 0.04 18.48 14.29
N GLU A 141 -0.06 17.32 14.95
CA GLU A 141 -0.89 17.19 16.15
C GLU A 141 -0.21 17.89 17.35
N THR A 142 -0.97 18.70 18.07
CA THR A 142 -0.53 19.41 19.27
C THR A 142 -1.53 19.18 20.41
N PRO A 143 -1.14 19.40 21.69
CA PRO A 143 -2.08 19.28 22.81
C PRO A 143 -3.32 20.17 22.68
N ALA A 144 -3.21 21.26 21.90
CA ALA A 144 -4.26 22.25 21.70
C ALA A 144 -5.05 22.03 20.40
N GLY A 145 -4.72 21.05 19.56
CA GLY A 145 -5.36 20.82 18.25
C GLY A 145 -4.36 20.48 17.14
N TRP A 146 -4.78 20.60 15.87
CA TRP A 146 -3.90 20.38 14.72
C TRP A 146 -3.35 21.70 14.22
N HIS A 147 -2.06 21.73 13.89
CA HIS A 147 -1.33 22.94 13.55
C HIS A 147 -0.64 22.82 12.19
N ASP A 148 -0.66 23.90 11.43
CA ASP A 148 0.16 24.06 10.23
C ASP A 148 0.32 25.54 9.84
N SER A 149 1.14 25.80 8.82
CA SER A 149 1.33 27.12 8.23
C SER A 149 1.15 27.08 6.72
N VAL A 150 0.47 28.08 6.16
CA VAL A 150 0.24 28.19 4.71
C VAL A 150 0.58 29.59 4.21
N ALA A 151 1.23 29.65 3.05
CA ALA A 151 1.44 30.91 2.35
C ALA A 151 0.14 31.32 1.63
N LEU A 152 -0.40 32.49 1.97
CA LEU A 152 -1.62 33.04 1.37
C LEU A 152 -1.35 33.83 0.07
N GLY A 153 -0.08 33.98 -0.30
CA GLY A 153 0.37 34.77 -1.46
C GLY A 153 1.04 36.09 -1.08
N ALA A 154 1.29 36.94 -2.07
CA ALA A 154 1.93 38.24 -1.85
C ALA A 154 0.90 39.29 -1.40
N ALA A 155 1.27 40.11 -0.41
CA ALA A 155 0.53 41.32 -0.10
C ALA A 155 0.61 42.29 -1.29
N GLN A 156 -0.51 42.95 -1.64
CA GLN A 156 -0.55 43.88 -2.78
C GLN A 156 0.53 44.98 -2.67
N ALA A 157 1.01 45.42 -3.85
CA ALA A 157 1.88 46.57 -4.12
C ALA A 157 3.08 46.75 -3.14
N GLY A 158 4.13 45.93 -3.34
CA GLY A 158 5.39 46.02 -2.59
C GLY A 158 5.40 45.28 -1.25
N GLY A 159 4.28 44.61 -0.91
CA GLY A 159 4.08 43.89 0.34
C GLY A 159 4.69 42.48 0.32
N GLY A 160 5.15 42.05 1.49
CA GLY A 160 5.75 40.73 1.70
C GLY A 160 4.82 39.54 1.46
N MET A 161 5.39 38.35 1.60
CA MET A 161 4.63 37.10 1.57
C MET A 161 3.77 37.00 2.82
N LEU A 162 2.48 36.78 2.65
CA LEU A 162 1.56 36.51 3.75
C LEU A 162 1.64 35.04 4.13
N VAL A 163 1.88 34.77 5.41
CA VAL A 163 1.85 33.42 5.98
C VAL A 163 0.80 33.40 7.06
N ALA A 164 -0.09 32.42 7.01
CA ALA A 164 -1.06 32.13 8.06
C ALA A 164 -0.61 30.90 8.82
N GLU A 165 -0.25 31.09 10.09
CA GLU A 165 -0.09 30.00 11.05
C GLU A 165 -1.46 29.72 11.66
N MET A 166 -1.84 28.45 11.71
CA MET A 166 -3.19 28.07 12.09
C MET A 166 -3.21 26.84 12.97
N THR A 167 -4.08 26.88 13.98
CA THR A 167 -4.37 25.75 14.86
C THR A 167 -5.87 25.51 14.90
N ALA A 168 -6.32 24.35 14.42
CA ALA A 168 -7.72 23.96 14.40
C ALA A 168 -8.08 23.07 15.58
N THR A 169 -9.23 23.33 16.18
CA THR A 169 -9.83 22.51 17.24
C THR A 169 -11.24 22.08 16.84
N PRO A 170 -11.68 20.86 17.19
CA PRO A 170 -13.01 20.34 16.86
C PRO A 170 -14.14 20.92 17.71
N ALA A 171 -13.77 21.50 18.86
CA ALA A 171 -14.65 22.09 19.84
C ALA A 171 -13.91 23.25 20.53
N PRO A 172 -14.62 24.18 21.18
CA PRO A 172 -14.00 25.19 22.04
C PRO A 172 -13.23 24.52 23.18
N LEU A 173 -11.96 24.90 23.34
CA LEU A 173 -11.10 24.47 24.45
C LEU A 173 -10.83 25.64 25.39
N GLY A 174 -10.86 25.38 26.69
CA GLY A 174 -10.37 26.33 27.69
C GLY A 174 -8.85 26.49 27.63
N PRO A 175 -8.30 27.56 28.24
CA PRO A 175 -6.84 27.74 28.32
C PRO A 175 -6.16 26.54 29.01
N GLY A 176 -5.27 25.86 28.29
CA GLY A 176 -4.54 24.69 28.79
C GLY A 176 -5.36 23.40 28.88
N GLU A 177 -6.61 23.41 28.41
CA GLU A 177 -7.42 22.20 28.30
C GLU A 177 -6.88 21.33 27.15
N PRO A 178 -6.60 20.04 27.40
CA PRO A 178 -6.16 19.15 26.34
C PRO A 178 -7.31 18.82 25.38
N MET A 179 -6.96 18.41 24.17
CA MET A 179 -7.92 17.84 23.22
C MET A 179 -8.75 16.69 23.84
N PRO A 180 -10.06 16.64 23.57
CA PRO A 180 -10.91 15.54 24.04
C PRO A 180 -10.49 14.21 23.40
N ALA A 181 -10.78 13.09 24.08
CA ALA A 181 -10.42 11.76 23.57
C ALA A 181 -11.09 11.41 22.23
N ASP A 182 -12.26 11.99 21.93
CA ASP A 182 -12.93 11.92 20.64
C ASP A 182 -12.52 13.06 19.70
N ALA A 183 -11.21 13.35 19.68
CA ALA A 183 -10.60 14.47 18.99
C ALA A 183 -10.95 14.63 17.51
N LEU A 184 -11.36 13.57 16.81
CA LEU A 184 -11.74 13.59 15.37
C LEU A 184 -13.24 13.86 15.15
N LYS A 185 -14.05 13.99 16.21
CA LYS A 185 -15.47 14.37 16.10
C LYS A 185 -15.62 15.89 16.12
N VAL A 186 -15.75 16.48 14.94
CA VAL A 186 -16.03 17.92 14.78
C VAL A 186 -17.42 18.24 15.30
N ARG A 187 -17.53 19.22 16.21
CA ARG A 187 -18.83 19.66 16.78
C ARG A 187 -19.03 21.16 16.62
N ASP A 188 -18.08 21.96 17.09
CA ASP A 188 -18.08 23.42 17.00
C ASP A 188 -16.65 23.88 16.73
N PRO A 189 -16.19 23.76 15.47
CA PRO A 189 -14.79 23.92 15.15
C PRO A 189 -14.33 25.37 15.33
N ARG A 190 -13.11 25.53 15.87
CA ARG A 190 -12.46 26.83 16.03
C ARG A 190 -11.11 26.80 15.32
N LEU A 191 -10.77 27.93 14.72
CA LEU A 191 -9.50 28.11 14.03
C LEU A 191 -8.78 29.30 14.64
N SER A 192 -7.75 29.04 15.43
CA SER A 192 -6.81 30.09 15.86
C SER A 192 -5.89 30.38 14.68
N VAL A 193 -5.84 31.63 14.21
CA VAL A 193 -4.97 32.03 13.09
C VAL A 193 -4.15 33.24 13.48
N THR A 194 -2.86 33.19 13.14
CA THR A 194 -1.95 34.32 13.17
C THR A 194 -1.45 34.57 11.75
N VAL A 195 -1.80 35.71 11.19
CA VAL A 195 -1.39 36.11 9.83
C VAL A 195 -0.25 37.09 9.92
N THR A 196 0.89 36.73 9.36
CA THR A 196 2.13 37.51 9.38
C THR A 196 2.54 37.88 7.96
N SER A 197 2.99 39.13 7.78
CA SER A 197 3.64 39.59 6.56
C SER A 197 5.15 39.47 6.68
N ILE A 198 5.77 38.74 5.76
CA ILE A 198 7.22 38.50 5.71
C ILE A 198 7.82 39.28 4.55
N SER A 199 8.67 40.27 4.86
CA SER A 199 9.32 41.10 3.85
C SER A 199 10.25 40.27 2.94
N PRO A 200 10.18 40.45 1.60
CA PRO A 200 11.00 39.68 0.67
C PRO A 200 12.47 40.11 0.70
N THR A 201 12.77 41.30 1.24
CA THR A 201 14.13 41.84 1.38
C THR A 201 14.77 41.52 2.74
N GLY A 202 14.17 40.62 3.53
CA GLY A 202 14.68 40.23 4.85
C GLY A 202 14.41 41.27 5.95
N GLY A 203 13.47 42.19 5.73
CA GLY A 203 12.97 43.10 6.77
C GLY A 203 12.18 42.38 7.86
N PRO A 204 11.86 43.06 8.99
CA PRO A 204 11.12 42.46 10.10
C PRO A 204 9.74 42.00 9.67
N SER A 205 9.33 40.83 10.15
CA SER A 205 7.97 40.30 9.98
C SER A 205 6.99 41.09 10.84
N SER A 206 5.81 41.40 10.31
CA SER A 206 4.75 42.09 11.06
C SER A 206 3.49 41.25 11.13
N VAL A 207 2.97 41.02 12.34
CA VAL A 207 1.66 40.39 12.53
C VAL A 207 0.58 41.36 12.05
N LEU A 208 -0.23 40.91 11.09
CA LEU A 208 -1.33 41.69 10.52
C LEU A 208 -2.64 41.42 11.26
N TRP A 209 -2.84 40.17 11.67
CA TRP A 209 -4.04 39.74 12.37
C TRP A 209 -3.73 38.53 13.24
N GLU A 210 -4.34 38.48 14.42
CA GLU A 210 -4.29 37.33 15.32
C GLU A 210 -5.66 37.19 15.98
N GLY A 211 -6.18 35.97 16.03
CA GLY A 211 -7.46 35.71 16.68
C GLY A 211 -8.01 34.33 16.38
N VAL A 212 -9.21 34.08 16.90
CA VAL A 212 -9.93 32.81 16.73
C VAL A 212 -11.16 33.04 15.86
N LEU A 213 -11.29 32.23 14.82
CA LEU A 213 -12.44 32.22 13.92
C LEU A 213 -13.34 31.03 14.22
N ALA A 214 -14.64 31.28 14.34
CA ALA A 214 -15.67 30.26 14.21
C ALA A 214 -15.97 29.99 12.73
N ARG A 215 -16.61 28.86 12.43
CA ARG A 215 -17.10 28.56 11.09
C ARG A 215 -17.91 29.73 10.50
N GLY A 216 -17.57 30.14 9.29
CA GLY A 216 -18.15 31.27 8.55
C GLY A 216 -17.63 32.66 8.96
N GLN A 217 -16.79 32.76 10.00
CA GLN A 217 -16.18 34.04 10.39
C GLN A 217 -14.96 34.38 9.53
N SER A 218 -14.61 35.66 9.51
CA SER A 218 -13.54 36.18 8.68
C SER A 218 -12.56 37.07 9.45
N ALA A 219 -11.28 36.93 9.16
CA ALA A 219 -10.22 37.82 9.58
C ALA A 219 -9.99 38.91 8.51
N PRO A 220 -10.08 40.22 8.85
CA PRO A 220 -9.74 41.29 7.93
C PRO A 220 -8.24 41.31 7.64
N LEU A 221 -7.88 41.41 6.37
CA LEU A 221 -6.50 41.50 5.86
C LEU A 221 -6.36 42.73 4.95
N PRO A 222 -5.14 43.25 4.72
CA PRO A 222 -4.95 44.43 3.87
C PRO A 222 -5.47 44.28 2.43
N ALA A 223 -5.48 43.06 1.88
CA ALA A 223 -5.93 42.77 0.52
C ALA A 223 -7.33 42.14 0.44
N GLY A 224 -8.05 42.03 1.56
CA GLY A 224 -9.32 41.31 1.60
C GLY A 224 -9.71 40.78 2.98
N SER A 225 -10.36 39.63 3.04
CA SER A 225 -10.60 38.89 4.27
C SER A 225 -10.36 37.39 4.08
N LEU A 226 -9.74 36.78 5.09
CA LEU A 226 -9.59 35.32 5.18
C LEU A 226 -10.81 34.77 5.90
N VAL A 227 -11.57 33.90 5.24
CA VAL A 227 -12.79 33.30 5.78
C VAL A 227 -12.52 31.84 6.13
N PHE A 228 -12.88 31.45 7.34
CA PHE A 228 -12.88 30.05 7.76
C PHE A 228 -14.20 29.40 7.35
N GLU A 229 -14.20 28.59 6.30
CA GLU A 229 -15.43 28.03 5.72
C GLU A 229 -15.90 26.77 6.46
N ASP A 230 -14.98 25.82 6.68
CA ASP A 230 -15.27 24.57 7.37
C ASP A 230 -14.03 23.85 7.88
N LEU A 231 -14.24 22.90 8.79
CA LEU A 231 -13.25 21.94 9.25
C LEU A 231 -13.71 20.53 8.87
N GLY A 232 -12.99 19.91 7.94
CA GLY A 232 -13.22 18.52 7.53
C GLY A 232 -12.07 17.61 7.95
N LEU A 233 -12.18 16.33 7.63
CA LEU A 233 -11.09 15.38 7.81
C LEU A 233 -10.28 15.23 6.52
N TRP A 234 -9.01 14.85 6.66
CA TRP A 234 -8.22 14.32 5.56
C TRP A 234 -7.59 13.01 5.96
N ASN A 235 -7.25 12.21 4.95
CA ASN A 235 -6.57 10.94 5.11
C ASN A 235 -5.29 10.91 4.26
N SER A 236 -4.21 10.35 4.82
CA SER A 236 -3.06 9.93 4.03
C SER A 236 -3.24 8.48 3.57
N TYR A 237 -2.76 8.21 2.36
CA TYR A 237 -2.82 6.91 1.74
C TYR A 237 -1.45 6.49 1.26
N LEU A 238 -1.01 5.30 1.67
CA LEU A 238 0.10 4.61 1.02
C LEU A 238 -0.43 3.96 -0.25
N VAL A 239 0.08 4.43 -1.39
CA VAL A 239 -0.31 3.90 -2.69
C VAL A 239 0.79 2.99 -3.21
N ARG A 240 0.45 1.73 -3.47
CA ARG A 240 1.39 0.73 -4.02
C ARG A 240 0.86 0.13 -5.30
N GLY A 241 1.72 0.02 -6.31
CA GLY A 241 1.44 -0.69 -7.55
C GLY A 241 2.50 -1.74 -7.82
N GLU A 242 2.12 -3.01 -7.95
CA GLU A 242 3.03 -4.13 -8.18
C GLU A 242 2.50 -5.04 -9.31
N PRO A 243 2.45 -4.54 -10.56
CA PRO A 243 1.69 -5.19 -11.64
C PRO A 243 2.23 -6.57 -12.02
N ALA A 244 3.53 -6.83 -11.81
CA ALA A 244 4.16 -8.12 -12.12
C ALA A 244 4.18 -9.12 -10.95
N ARG A 245 3.63 -8.77 -9.78
CA ARG A 245 3.69 -9.62 -8.58
C ARG A 245 3.04 -10.99 -8.78
N TRP A 246 2.00 -11.05 -9.60
CA TRP A 246 1.28 -12.30 -9.88
C TRP A 246 2.17 -13.36 -10.56
N ILE A 247 3.21 -12.96 -11.32
CA ILE A 247 4.15 -13.88 -11.97
C ILE A 247 4.88 -14.70 -10.89
N THR A 248 5.31 -14.03 -9.82
CA THR A 248 5.94 -14.67 -8.66
C THR A 248 5.00 -15.68 -8.01
N TYR A 249 3.71 -15.34 -7.86
CA TYR A 249 2.71 -16.27 -7.31
C TYR A 249 2.50 -17.49 -8.20
N VAL A 250 2.42 -17.31 -9.51
CA VAL A 250 2.35 -18.43 -10.47
C VAL A 250 3.58 -19.34 -10.31
N GLY A 251 4.77 -18.76 -10.20
CA GLY A 251 6.00 -19.49 -9.88
C GLY A 251 5.91 -20.29 -8.58
N PHE A 252 5.37 -19.72 -7.50
CA PHE A 252 5.16 -20.44 -6.25
C PHE A 252 4.19 -21.62 -6.39
N TYR A 253 3.06 -21.45 -7.10
CA TYR A 253 2.13 -22.56 -7.35
C TYR A 253 2.77 -23.67 -8.18
N LEU A 254 3.54 -23.33 -9.21
CA LEU A 254 4.30 -24.30 -10.00
C LEU A 254 5.33 -25.05 -9.14
N CYS A 255 5.97 -24.37 -8.19
CA CYS A 255 6.89 -24.99 -7.25
C CYS A 255 6.18 -26.06 -6.40
N ILE A 256 5.03 -25.71 -5.82
CA ILE A 256 4.21 -26.63 -5.03
C ILE A 256 3.77 -27.84 -5.86
N ILE A 257 3.25 -27.61 -7.07
CA ILE A 257 2.81 -28.67 -7.99
C ILE A 257 3.98 -29.56 -8.41
N GLY A 258 5.12 -28.96 -8.77
CA GLY A 258 6.33 -29.70 -9.18
C GLY A 258 6.89 -30.55 -8.05
N ALA A 259 6.92 -30.02 -6.82
CA ALA A 259 7.29 -30.77 -5.63
C ALA A 259 6.30 -31.92 -5.36
N ALA A 260 5.00 -31.63 -5.33
CA ALA A 260 3.97 -32.64 -5.12
C ALA A 260 4.07 -33.77 -6.16
N TRP A 261 4.24 -33.45 -7.45
CA TRP A 261 4.45 -34.44 -8.50
C TRP A 261 5.74 -35.23 -8.28
N ARG A 262 6.85 -34.56 -7.94
CA ARG A 262 8.13 -35.22 -7.67
C ARG A 262 8.03 -36.28 -6.56
N PHE A 263 7.20 -36.03 -5.55
CA PHE A 263 6.94 -36.97 -4.46
C PHE A 263 5.85 -37.99 -4.80
N ALA A 264 4.84 -37.62 -5.60
CA ALA A 264 3.75 -38.52 -5.97
C ALA A 264 4.16 -39.62 -6.95
N VAL A 265 5.12 -39.36 -7.84
CA VAL A 265 5.61 -40.37 -8.81
C VAL A 265 6.89 -41.02 -8.28
N PRO A 266 6.82 -42.29 -7.83
CA PRO A 266 8.01 -42.99 -7.36
C PRO A 266 8.98 -43.20 -8.52
N GLU A 267 10.25 -42.88 -8.28
CA GLU A 267 11.33 -43.26 -9.18
C GLU A 267 11.81 -44.65 -8.76
N ARG A 268 11.56 -45.62 -9.64
CA ARG A 268 12.05 -46.99 -9.50
C ARG A 268 13.30 -47.14 -10.34
N ARG A 269 14.39 -47.57 -9.73
CA ARG A 269 15.63 -47.95 -10.42
C ARG A 269 15.96 -49.39 -10.10
N LEU A 270 16.07 -50.19 -11.15
CA LEU A 270 16.63 -51.52 -11.11
C LEU A 270 18.04 -51.46 -11.70
N VAL A 271 19.03 -51.90 -10.95
CA VAL A 271 20.42 -52.02 -11.40
C VAL A 271 20.76 -53.49 -11.43
N VAL A 272 21.11 -54.01 -12.61
CA VAL A 272 21.56 -55.39 -12.79
C VAL A 272 23.06 -55.35 -13.11
N LEU A 273 23.85 -55.99 -12.26
CA LEU A 273 25.29 -56.13 -12.40
C LEU A 273 25.62 -57.58 -12.73
N VAL A 274 26.22 -57.81 -13.90
CA VAL A 274 26.70 -59.15 -14.28
C VAL A 274 28.20 -59.19 -14.08
N ARG A 275 28.66 -60.04 -13.16
CA ARG A 275 30.08 -60.32 -12.93
C ARG A 275 30.42 -61.70 -13.51
N ARG A 276 31.60 -61.84 -14.09
CA ARG A 276 32.10 -63.13 -14.54
C ARG A 276 32.98 -63.71 -13.44
N SER A 277 32.59 -64.86 -12.90
CA SER A 277 33.32 -65.62 -11.89
C SER A 277 34.07 -66.79 -12.54
N ALA A 278 34.99 -67.40 -11.81
CA ALA A 278 35.74 -68.58 -12.28
C ALA A 278 34.83 -69.80 -12.54
N GLU A 279 33.65 -69.85 -11.90
CA GLU A 279 32.68 -70.95 -11.97
C GLU A 279 31.43 -70.62 -12.82
N GLY A 280 31.31 -69.39 -13.36
CA GLY A 280 30.12 -68.98 -14.13
C GLY A 280 29.90 -67.48 -14.23
N HIS A 281 28.67 -67.07 -14.51
CA HIS A 281 28.24 -65.67 -14.46
C HIS A 281 27.45 -65.42 -13.17
N GLU A 282 27.89 -64.47 -12.35
CA GLU A 282 27.18 -64.00 -11.16
C GLU A 282 26.32 -62.79 -11.52
N LEU A 283 25.05 -62.81 -11.12
CA LEU A 283 24.10 -61.73 -11.37
C LEU A 283 23.71 -61.07 -10.04
N ALA A 284 24.17 -59.84 -9.81
CA ALA A 284 23.78 -59.03 -8.66
C ALA A 284 22.68 -58.04 -9.08
N VAL A 285 21.49 -58.15 -8.48
CA VAL A 285 20.38 -57.24 -8.74
C VAL A 285 20.19 -56.31 -7.55
N SER A 286 20.37 -55.02 -7.75
CA SER A 286 20.10 -53.99 -6.75
C SER A 286 18.86 -53.19 -7.15
N ARG A 287 18.01 -52.89 -6.16
CA ARG A 287 16.78 -52.10 -6.34
C ARG A 287 16.84 -50.83 -5.49
N SER A 288 16.31 -49.75 -6.03
CA SER A 288 16.01 -48.56 -5.23
C SER A 288 14.71 -47.92 -5.70
N ALA A 289 13.82 -47.65 -4.76
CA ALA A 289 12.60 -46.87 -4.98
C ALA A 289 12.66 -45.63 -4.07
N ARG A 290 12.46 -44.44 -4.65
CA ARG A 290 12.35 -43.19 -3.89
C ARG A 290 11.08 -42.44 -4.32
N PRO A 291 10.33 -41.79 -3.42
CA PRO A 291 10.59 -41.60 -1.99
C PRO A 291 9.88 -42.61 -1.06
N TRP A 292 9.00 -43.47 -1.58
CA TRP A 292 8.16 -44.36 -0.77
C TRP A 292 8.71 -45.79 -0.74
N SER A 293 9.07 -46.27 0.45
CA SER A 293 9.47 -47.68 0.69
C SER A 293 8.28 -48.64 0.70
N PHE A 294 7.04 -48.17 0.84
CA PHE A 294 5.86 -49.06 0.92
C PHE A 294 5.49 -49.74 -0.41
N SER A 295 6.04 -49.31 -1.56
CA SER A 295 5.74 -49.94 -2.86
C SER A 295 6.47 -51.27 -3.11
N GLU A 296 7.17 -51.81 -2.10
CA GLU A 296 7.99 -53.02 -2.16
C GLU A 296 7.28 -54.26 -2.71
N ARG A 297 5.97 -54.42 -2.47
CA ARG A 297 5.22 -55.62 -2.90
C ARG A 297 5.09 -55.77 -4.41
N SER A 298 4.98 -54.67 -5.17
CA SER A 298 4.90 -54.76 -6.63
C SER A 298 6.25 -55.04 -7.29
N ASP A 299 7.34 -54.68 -6.61
CA ASP A 299 8.68 -54.75 -7.18
C ASP A 299 9.33 -56.12 -6.96
N ALA A 300 8.94 -56.83 -5.89
CA ALA A 300 9.33 -58.22 -5.65
C ALA A 300 8.87 -59.17 -6.76
N ALA A 301 7.67 -58.95 -7.32
CA ALA A 301 7.15 -59.74 -8.44
C ALA A 301 7.95 -59.54 -9.74
N MET A 302 8.40 -58.31 -10.00
CA MET A 302 9.22 -58.00 -11.18
C MET A 302 10.63 -58.59 -11.07
N VAL A 303 11.23 -58.55 -9.88
CA VAL A 303 12.55 -59.18 -9.64
C VAL A 303 12.46 -60.71 -9.75
N SER A 304 11.41 -61.32 -9.20
CA SER A 304 11.24 -62.78 -9.30
C SER A 304 10.97 -63.23 -10.75
N GLU A 305 10.25 -62.43 -11.55
CA GLU A 305 10.08 -62.70 -12.98
C GLU A 305 11.40 -62.60 -13.76
N LEU A 306 12.24 -61.60 -13.45
CA LEU A 306 13.57 -61.48 -14.05
C LEU A 306 14.49 -62.64 -13.66
N LEU A 307 14.47 -63.07 -12.39
CA LEU A 307 15.27 -64.21 -11.93
C LEU A 307 14.80 -65.54 -12.54
N ARG A 308 13.49 -65.74 -12.74
CA ARG A 308 12.96 -66.92 -13.45
C ARG A 308 13.44 -67.01 -14.90
N GLY A 309 13.68 -65.88 -15.55
CA GLY A 309 14.21 -65.86 -16.92
C GLY A 309 15.69 -66.25 -17.04
N VAL A 310 16.47 -66.21 -15.95
CA VAL A 310 17.93 -66.40 -15.96
C VAL A 310 18.36 -67.85 -15.68
N GLY A 311 17.45 -68.72 -15.25
CA GLY A 311 17.75 -70.11 -14.92
C GLY A 311 18.33 -70.23 -13.50
N GLU A 312 17.68 -71.03 -12.68
CA GLU A 312 17.88 -71.11 -11.23
C GLU A 312 19.24 -71.69 -10.84
N GLU A 313 20.13 -70.86 -10.32
CA GLU A 313 21.00 -71.15 -9.15
C GLU A 313 21.32 -69.80 -8.47
N CYS A 314 20.36 -69.25 -7.73
CA CYS A 314 20.49 -67.95 -7.06
C CYS A 314 20.66 -68.17 -5.55
N LEU A 315 21.86 -67.89 -5.03
CA LEU A 315 22.11 -67.78 -3.59
C LEU A 315 21.61 -66.40 -3.12
N GLU A 316 20.52 -66.36 -2.36
CA GLU A 316 20.14 -65.15 -1.62
C GLU A 316 21.13 -64.94 -0.47
N ASP A 317 21.86 -63.81 -0.48
CA ASP A 317 22.68 -63.38 0.66
C ASP A 317 21.88 -62.36 1.49
N PRO A 318 21.58 -62.63 2.78
CA PRO A 318 20.82 -61.72 3.63
C PRO A 318 21.75 -60.70 4.28
N ALA A 319 21.79 -59.47 3.74
CA ALA A 319 22.31 -58.29 4.44
C ALA A 319 21.62 -56.99 4.00
#